data_AF-A0A964L4Y4-F1
#
_entry.id   AF-A0A964L4Y4-F1
#
_cell.length_a   1.000
_cell.length_b   1.000
_cell.length_c   1.000
_cell.angle_alpha   90.00
_cell.angle_beta   90.00
_cell.angle_gamma   90.00
#
_symmetry.space_group_name_H-M   'P 1'
#
loop_
_entity.id
_entity.type
_entity.pdbx_description
1 polymer ?
#
loop_
_entity_poly.entity_id
_entity_poly.type
_entity_poly.pdbx_seq_one_letter_code
_entity_poly.pdbx_strand_id
1 'polypeptide(L)'
;MRQSHIVACLSLLVCSIASAQTAPTAPSDAPKAPSGGAQVEGRAPRAGRGGAPQSFEQAMKRVERGFEALEASALDATTKTKDLEAVQSVQTGLVAAKGMCATVKMSPAAKAKYGEDTAKYLLDMRTQLIAGLSVSITLEQALLAGDQKAAKDAIAKLEHIEHEGHDTFKSDDEEKKGDKKGDKPASN
;
A
#
# COMPACT_ATOMS: atom_id res chain seq x y z
N MET A 1 -43.46 27.15 -5.37
CA MET A 1 -43.62 26.66 -6.76
C MET A 1 -42.32 25.93 -7.12
N ARG A 2 -42.13 24.67 -6.72
CA ARG A 2 -42.35 23.44 -7.53
C ARG A 2 -42.07 23.63 -9.03
N GLN A 3 -40.83 23.36 -9.44
CA GLN A 3 -40.51 22.92 -10.78
C GLN A 3 -39.85 21.54 -10.70
N SER A 4 -40.59 20.57 -11.22
CA SER A 4 -40.18 19.22 -11.56
C SER A 4 -39.52 19.22 -12.95
N HIS A 5 -38.95 18.06 -13.31
CA HIS A 5 -38.37 17.69 -14.62
C HIS A 5 -36.89 18.12 -14.74
N ILE A 6 -35.91 17.26 -15.05
CA ILE A 6 -35.88 16.26 -16.12
C ILE A 6 -35.01 15.07 -15.69
N VAL A 7 -35.60 13.87 -15.86
CA VAL A 7 -34.95 12.57 -15.91
C VAL A 7 -34.16 12.51 -17.22
N ALA A 8 -32.84 12.32 -17.15
CA ALA A 8 -32.01 11.96 -18.29
C ALA A 8 -31.44 10.56 -18.07
N CYS A 9 -31.98 9.61 -18.82
CA CYS A 9 -31.47 8.25 -18.98
C CYS A 9 -29.99 8.28 -19.35
N LEU A 10 -29.12 7.76 -18.48
CA LEU A 10 -27.80 7.30 -18.90
C LEU A 10 -27.77 5.79 -18.77
N SER A 11 -27.87 5.18 -19.95
CA SER A 11 -28.02 3.78 -20.25
C SER A 11 -26.98 2.90 -19.55
N LEU A 12 -27.48 1.96 -18.75
CA LEU A 12 -26.78 0.75 -18.33
C LEU A 12 -26.40 -0.08 -19.57
N LEU A 13 -25.18 0.10 -20.06
CA LEU A 13 -24.58 -0.86 -20.99
C LEU A 13 -23.95 -1.99 -20.16
N VAL A 14 -24.77 -3.00 -19.83
CA VAL A 14 -24.31 -4.27 -19.30
C VAL A 14 -23.70 -5.06 -20.45
N CYS A 15 -22.39 -4.95 -20.66
CA CYS A 15 -21.67 -5.89 -21.52
C CYS A 15 -21.67 -7.25 -20.82
N SER A 16 -22.52 -8.15 -21.31
CA SER A 16 -22.50 -9.57 -20.98
C SER A 16 -21.20 -10.17 -21.52
N ILE A 17 -20.16 -10.26 -20.70
CA ILE A 17 -19.00 -11.09 -21.02
C ILE A 17 -19.38 -12.52 -20.68
N ALA A 18 -19.91 -13.22 -21.69
CA ALA A 18 -20.01 -14.67 -21.68
C ALA A 18 -18.59 -15.24 -21.75
N SER A 19 -18.00 -15.54 -20.60
CA SER A 19 -16.78 -16.34 -20.53
C SER A 19 -17.12 -17.76 -20.94
N ALA A 20 -16.83 -18.11 -22.20
CA ALA A 20 -16.71 -19.49 -22.61
C ALA A 20 -15.54 -20.12 -21.83
N GLN A 21 -15.86 -20.89 -20.78
CA GLN A 21 -14.91 -21.80 -20.15
C GLN A 21 -14.63 -22.92 -21.16
N THR A 22 -13.58 -22.75 -21.97
CA THR A 22 -12.98 -23.88 -22.66
C THR A 22 -12.30 -24.75 -21.60
N ALA A 23 -12.75 -25.99 -21.50
CA ALA A 23 -12.15 -26.99 -20.63
C ALA A 23 -10.66 -27.18 -21.00
N PRO A 24 -9.76 -27.33 -20.02
CA PRO A 24 -8.37 -27.67 -20.31
C PRO A 24 -8.31 -29.11 -20.84
N THR A 25 -8.16 -29.26 -22.15
CA THR A 25 -7.66 -30.50 -22.75
C THR A 25 -6.21 -30.67 -22.32
N ALA A 26 -5.95 -31.68 -21.50
CA ALA A 26 -4.62 -32.12 -21.12
C ALA A 26 -3.91 -32.76 -22.33
N PRO A 27 -2.70 -32.30 -22.70
CA PRO A 27 -1.78 -33.13 -23.45
C PRO A 27 -0.96 -33.97 -22.47
N SER A 28 -1.25 -35.26 -22.47
CA SER A 28 -0.36 -36.31 -22.02
C SER A 28 0.74 -36.47 -23.06
N ASP A 29 1.99 -36.11 -22.73
CA ASP A 29 3.20 -36.70 -23.32
C ASP A 29 4.42 -36.28 -22.50
N ALA A 30 4.97 -37.25 -21.76
CA ALA A 30 6.21 -37.10 -21.01
C ALA A 30 7.41 -37.45 -21.92
N PRO A 31 8.33 -36.51 -22.20
CA PRO A 31 9.59 -36.87 -22.82
C PRO A 31 10.51 -37.54 -21.77
N LYS A 32 10.84 -38.80 -22.02
CA LYS A 32 11.88 -39.57 -21.33
C LYS A 32 13.25 -38.96 -21.65
N ALA A 33 13.80 -38.17 -20.75
CA ALA A 33 15.16 -37.63 -20.87
C ALA A 33 16.21 -38.60 -20.28
N PRO A 34 17.40 -38.70 -20.90
CA PRO A 34 18.46 -39.63 -20.51
C PRO A 34 19.18 -39.21 -19.23
N SER A 35 19.47 -40.22 -18.41
CA SER A 35 20.37 -40.17 -17.25
C SER A 35 21.81 -39.91 -17.73
N GLY A 36 22.27 -38.66 -17.65
CA GLY A 36 23.64 -38.25 -17.93
C GLY A 36 24.12 -37.33 -16.81
N GLY A 37 25.06 -37.81 -16.01
CA GLY A 37 25.54 -37.13 -14.82
C GLY A 37 26.27 -35.82 -15.11
N ALA A 38 25.97 -34.81 -14.31
CA ALA A 38 26.89 -33.74 -13.95
C ALA A 38 26.64 -33.42 -12.47
N GLN A 39 27.53 -33.95 -11.65
CA GLN A 39 27.66 -33.71 -10.22
C GLN A 39 27.96 -32.21 -10.01
N VAL A 40 26.92 -31.42 -9.74
CA VAL A 40 27.08 -30.05 -9.21
C VAL A 40 27.10 -30.16 -7.69
N GLU A 41 28.29 -29.95 -7.14
CA GLU A 41 28.58 -29.87 -5.71
C GLU A 41 27.60 -28.93 -4.98
N GLY A 42 26.69 -29.53 -4.22
CA GLY A 42 26.47 -29.19 -2.82
C GLY A 42 26.23 -27.73 -2.45
N ARG A 43 25.23 -27.07 -3.05
CA ARG A 43 24.55 -25.96 -2.34
C ARG A 43 23.09 -26.32 -2.16
N ALA A 44 22.79 -26.92 -1.00
CA ALA A 44 21.43 -27.11 -0.54
C ALA A 44 20.64 -25.79 -0.72
N PRO A 45 19.37 -25.84 -1.16
CA PRO A 45 18.52 -24.67 -1.15
C PRO A 45 18.50 -24.17 0.29
N ARG A 46 19.06 -22.99 0.53
CA ARG A 46 19.05 -22.35 1.84
C ARG A 46 17.59 -22.12 2.19
N ALA A 47 17.04 -23.05 2.97
CA ALA A 47 15.75 -22.91 3.63
C ALA A 47 15.68 -21.51 4.22
N GLY A 48 14.53 -20.87 3.97
CA GLY A 48 14.24 -19.45 4.16
C GLY A 48 15.16 -18.77 5.14
N ARG A 49 15.93 -17.79 4.62
CA ARG A 49 16.41 -16.69 5.47
C ARG A 49 15.15 -16.10 6.08
N GLY A 50 14.83 -16.51 7.31
CA GLY A 50 13.71 -16.00 8.08
C GLY A 50 13.80 -14.49 8.05
N GLY A 51 13.00 -13.88 7.19
CA GLY A 51 12.88 -12.43 7.16
C GLY A 51 12.45 -12.03 8.56
N ALA A 52 13.09 -11.02 9.12
CA ALA A 52 12.62 -10.45 10.37
C ALA A 52 11.12 -10.18 10.22
N PRO A 53 10.29 -10.49 11.23
CA PRO A 53 8.86 -10.23 11.16
C PRO A 53 8.66 -8.76 10.80
N GLN A 54 7.88 -8.52 9.75
CA GLN A 54 7.60 -7.17 9.29
C GLN A 54 6.96 -6.41 10.46
N SER A 55 7.46 -5.21 10.79
CA SER A 55 6.88 -4.35 11.82
C SER A 55 5.94 -3.33 11.20
N PHE A 56 5.03 -2.78 12.02
CA PHE A 56 4.15 -1.68 11.61
C PHE A 56 4.96 -0.52 11.02
N GLU A 57 6.04 -0.12 11.70
CA GLU A 57 6.96 0.93 11.25
C GLU A 57 7.59 0.62 9.88
N GLN A 58 8.03 -0.62 9.65
CA GLN A 58 8.59 -1.02 8.35
C GLN A 58 7.54 -0.97 7.23
N ALA A 59 6.29 -1.31 7.55
CA ALA A 59 5.18 -1.18 6.60
C ALA A 59 4.90 0.29 6.26
N MET A 60 4.86 1.18 7.26
CA MET A 60 4.66 2.62 7.03
C MET A 60 5.84 3.25 6.26
N LYS A 61 7.09 2.86 6.55
CA LYS A 61 8.27 3.28 5.75
C LYS A 61 8.24 2.80 4.30
N ARG A 62 7.51 1.73 4.00
CA ARG A 62 7.24 1.32 2.61
C ARG A 62 6.19 2.22 1.97
N VAL A 63 5.16 2.61 2.72
CA VAL A 63 4.14 3.57 2.27
C VAL A 63 4.79 4.91 1.93
N GLU A 64 5.58 5.47 2.85
CA GLU A 64 6.30 6.74 2.70
C GLU A 64 7.15 6.78 1.43
N ARG A 65 8.03 5.80 1.22
CA ARG A 65 8.84 5.71 -0.02
C ARG A 65 8.00 5.57 -1.28
N GLY A 66 6.82 4.96 -1.19
CA GLY A 66 5.87 4.90 -2.29
C GLY A 66 5.28 6.26 -2.60
N PHE A 67 4.95 7.06 -1.57
CA PHE A 67 4.51 8.45 -1.75
C PHE A 67 5.59 9.34 -2.34
N GLU A 68 6.80 9.31 -1.80
CA GLU A 68 7.94 10.08 -2.34
C GLU A 68 8.16 9.79 -3.85
N ALA A 69 8.02 8.52 -4.25
CA ALA A 69 8.13 8.12 -5.66
C ALA A 69 6.98 8.66 -6.52
N LEU A 70 5.75 8.73 -5.98
CA LEU A 70 4.58 9.29 -6.66
C LEU A 70 4.65 10.81 -6.79
N GLU A 71 5.10 11.50 -5.75
CA GLU A 71 5.31 12.96 -5.74
C GLU A 71 6.37 13.40 -6.74
N ALA A 72 7.44 12.61 -6.88
CA ALA A 72 8.51 12.85 -7.85
C ALA A 72 8.11 12.52 -9.31
N SER A 73 6.95 11.89 -9.52
CA SER A 73 6.52 11.43 -10.83
C SER A 73 5.74 12.49 -11.61
N ALA A 74 5.80 12.40 -12.95
CA ALA A 74 4.96 13.18 -13.85
C ALA A 74 3.50 12.69 -13.85
N LEU A 75 3.25 11.44 -13.44
CA LEU A 75 1.92 10.79 -13.43
C LEU A 75 1.27 10.78 -14.82
N ASP A 76 2.09 10.51 -15.83
CA ASP A 76 1.69 10.48 -17.24
C ASP A 76 2.04 9.14 -17.90
N ALA A 77 1.73 9.00 -19.19
CA ALA A 77 1.98 7.76 -19.92
C ALA A 77 3.46 7.32 -19.91
N THR A 78 4.41 8.24 -19.74
CA THR A 78 5.85 7.92 -19.74
C THR A 78 6.32 7.32 -18.41
N THR A 79 5.61 7.62 -17.33
CA THR A 79 5.95 7.23 -15.95
C THR A 79 5.03 6.16 -15.38
N LYS A 80 3.87 5.92 -16.01
CA LYS A 80 2.81 5.00 -15.60
C LYS A 80 3.27 3.67 -14.98
N THR A 81 4.21 2.96 -15.59
CA THR A 81 4.68 1.67 -15.03
C THR A 81 5.30 1.85 -13.65
N LYS A 82 6.17 2.85 -13.48
CA LYS A 82 6.80 3.16 -12.18
C LYS A 82 5.76 3.66 -11.17
N ASP A 83 4.79 4.43 -11.63
CA ASP A 83 3.71 4.94 -10.77
C ASP A 83 2.86 3.79 -10.23
N LEU A 84 2.51 2.82 -11.07
CA LEU A 84 1.77 1.63 -10.65
C LEU A 84 2.57 0.77 -9.66
N GLU A 85 3.89 0.63 -9.85
CA GLU A 85 4.77 -0.05 -8.88
C GLU A 85 4.83 0.69 -7.52
N ALA A 86 4.86 2.02 -7.55
CA ALA A 86 4.83 2.85 -6.34
C ALA A 86 3.48 2.74 -5.62
N VAL A 87 2.35 2.82 -6.35
CA VAL A 87 1.01 2.60 -5.80
C VAL A 87 0.86 1.21 -5.20
N GLN A 88 1.38 0.17 -5.87
CA GLN A 88 1.37 -1.20 -5.32
C GLN A 88 2.17 -1.29 -4.02
N SER A 89 3.29 -0.56 -3.92
CA SER A 89 4.10 -0.47 -2.69
C SER A 89 3.32 0.19 -1.56
N VAL A 90 2.62 1.29 -1.82
CA VAL A 90 1.70 1.97 -0.88
C VAL A 90 0.60 1.00 -0.42
N GLN A 91 -0.14 0.39 -1.34
CA GLN A 91 -1.23 -0.52 -1.01
C GLN A 91 -0.76 -1.73 -0.18
N THR A 92 0.36 -2.34 -0.55
CA THR A 92 0.92 -3.48 0.20
C THR A 92 1.37 -3.06 1.60
N GLY A 93 1.98 -1.87 1.72
CA GLY A 93 2.37 -1.29 3.01
C GLY A 93 1.15 -1.05 3.92
N LEU A 94 0.10 -0.43 3.39
CA LEU A 94 -1.15 -0.16 4.13
C LEU A 94 -1.85 -1.45 4.56
N VAL A 95 -1.92 -2.47 3.70
CA VAL A 95 -2.50 -3.79 4.05
C VAL A 95 -1.70 -4.45 5.17
N ALA A 96 -0.38 -4.41 5.10
CA ALA A 96 0.46 -4.97 6.15
C ALA A 96 0.31 -4.19 7.47
N ALA A 97 0.36 -2.85 7.43
CA ALA A 97 0.14 -1.99 8.59
C ALA A 97 -1.21 -2.26 9.27
N LYS A 98 -2.28 -2.40 8.48
CA LYS A 98 -3.63 -2.77 8.95
C LYS A 98 -3.66 -4.12 9.68
N GLY A 99 -2.84 -5.09 9.25
CA GLY A 99 -2.68 -6.37 9.92
C GLY A 99 -1.97 -6.27 11.27
N MET A 100 -1.22 -5.19 11.49
CA MET A 100 -0.34 -4.98 12.63
C MET A 100 -0.83 -3.92 13.63
N CYS A 101 -1.99 -3.30 13.42
CA CYS A 101 -2.53 -2.26 14.32
C CYS A 101 -2.51 -2.65 15.80
N ALA A 102 -2.82 -3.92 16.12
CA ALA A 102 -2.83 -4.42 17.49
C ALA A 102 -1.46 -4.36 18.21
N THR A 103 -0.36 -4.18 17.46
CA THR A 103 0.99 -4.03 18.00
C THR A 103 1.36 -2.57 18.31
N VAL A 104 0.56 -1.61 17.85
CA VAL A 104 0.83 -0.18 18.01
C VAL A 104 0.36 0.28 19.38
N LYS A 105 1.24 0.94 20.13
CA LYS A 105 0.94 1.49 21.45
C LYS A 105 0.42 2.92 21.31
N MET A 106 -0.58 3.28 22.12
CA MET A 106 -1.04 4.67 22.20
C MET A 106 0.07 5.60 22.68
N SER A 107 0.35 6.63 21.89
CA SER A 107 1.21 7.75 22.29
C SER A 107 0.53 8.58 23.40
N PRO A 108 1.28 9.42 24.13
CA PRO A 108 0.70 10.41 25.04
C PRO A 108 -0.37 11.30 24.36
N ALA A 109 -0.13 11.76 23.12
CA ALA A 109 -1.11 12.52 22.35
C ALA A 109 -2.39 11.71 22.06
N ALA A 110 -2.24 10.45 21.65
CA ALA A 110 -3.37 9.55 21.46
C ALA A 110 -4.12 9.32 22.78
N LYS A 111 -3.43 9.13 23.90
CA LYS A 111 -4.06 9.01 25.23
C LYS A 111 -4.82 10.27 25.64
N ALA A 112 -4.39 11.46 25.23
CA ALA A 112 -5.17 12.68 25.49
C ALA A 112 -6.53 12.67 24.76
N LYS A 113 -6.59 12.07 23.58
CA LYS A 113 -7.83 11.95 22.77
C LYS A 113 -8.70 10.75 23.16
N TYR A 114 -8.08 9.60 23.44
CA TYR A 114 -8.75 8.31 23.61
C TYR A 114 -8.81 7.83 25.07
N GLY A 115 -8.07 8.45 25.99
CA GLY A 115 -7.97 7.99 27.38
C GLY A 115 -7.40 6.57 27.46
N GLU A 116 -8.15 5.68 28.11
CA GLU A 116 -7.83 4.25 28.23
C GLU A 116 -8.55 3.38 27.17
N ASP A 117 -9.37 3.98 26.30
CA ASP A 117 -10.16 3.26 25.29
C ASP A 117 -9.30 2.78 24.10
N THR A 118 -8.56 1.71 24.37
CA THR A 118 -7.68 1.06 23.40
C THR A 118 -8.47 0.49 22.22
N ALA A 119 -9.71 0.02 22.45
CA ALA A 119 -10.54 -0.56 21.41
C ALA A 119 -10.93 0.50 20.38
N LYS A 120 -11.36 1.68 20.83
CA LYS A 120 -11.67 2.81 19.95
C LYS A 120 -10.44 3.33 19.23
N TYR A 121 -9.29 3.45 19.91
CA TYR A 121 -8.03 3.84 19.28
C TYR A 121 -7.66 2.92 18.11
N LEU A 122 -7.69 1.59 18.33
CA LEU A 122 -7.36 0.61 17.29
C LEU A 122 -8.38 0.58 16.15
N LEU A 123 -9.67 0.80 16.45
CA LEU A 123 -10.72 0.89 15.44
C LEU A 123 -10.53 2.12 14.54
N ASP A 124 -10.28 3.29 15.12
CA ASP A 124 -10.06 4.53 14.38
C ASP A 124 -8.79 4.44 13.52
N MET A 125 -7.69 3.92 14.06
CA MET A 125 -6.45 3.67 13.30
C MET A 125 -6.72 2.75 12.10
N ARG A 126 -7.43 1.64 12.32
CA ARG A 126 -7.75 0.70 11.24
C ARG A 126 -8.65 1.35 10.18
N THR A 127 -9.56 2.23 10.59
CA THR A 127 -10.45 2.97 9.70
C THR A 127 -9.66 3.92 8.79
N GLN A 128 -8.69 4.66 9.34
CA GLN A 128 -7.82 5.53 8.53
C GLN A 128 -6.96 4.73 7.54
N LEU A 129 -6.37 3.61 7.94
CA LEU A 129 -5.60 2.77 7.01
C LEU A 129 -6.47 2.22 5.87
N ILE A 130 -7.73 1.88 6.15
CA ILE A 130 -8.70 1.48 5.12
C ILE A 130 -9.08 2.64 4.20
N ALA A 131 -9.23 3.86 4.74
CA ALA A 131 -9.48 5.05 3.95
C ALA A 131 -8.31 5.32 2.98
N GLY A 132 -7.06 5.30 3.48
CA GLY A 132 -5.87 5.42 2.63
C GLY A 132 -5.78 4.30 1.58
N LEU A 133 -6.11 3.06 1.95
CA LEU A 133 -6.13 1.95 1.00
C LEU A 133 -7.20 2.16 -0.11
N SER A 134 -8.37 2.69 0.25
CA SER A 134 -9.44 2.96 -0.72
C SER A 134 -9.07 4.09 -1.69
N VAL A 135 -8.44 5.16 -1.20
CA VAL A 135 -7.96 6.25 -2.07
C VAL A 135 -6.79 5.80 -2.94
N SER A 136 -5.87 4.96 -2.45
CA SER A 136 -4.79 4.41 -3.29
C SER A 136 -5.29 3.48 -4.40
N ILE A 137 -6.41 2.77 -4.21
CA ILE A 137 -7.10 2.05 -5.29
C ILE A 137 -7.69 3.04 -6.31
N THR A 138 -8.25 4.16 -5.86
CA THR A 138 -8.77 5.21 -6.75
C THR A 138 -7.64 5.83 -7.59
N LEU A 139 -6.47 6.06 -6.98
CA LEU A 139 -5.25 6.51 -7.67
C LEU A 139 -4.80 5.50 -8.73
N GLU A 140 -4.75 4.20 -8.40
CA GLU A 140 -4.41 3.14 -9.36
C GLU A 140 -5.36 3.15 -10.57
N GLN A 141 -6.67 3.26 -10.32
CA GLN A 141 -7.68 3.34 -11.37
C GLN A 141 -7.48 4.58 -12.27
N ALA A 142 -7.17 5.75 -11.68
CA ALA A 142 -6.91 6.97 -12.42
C ALA A 142 -5.66 6.84 -13.32
N LEU A 143 -4.57 6.26 -12.81
CA LEU A 143 -3.35 5.98 -13.58
C LEU A 143 -3.63 5.00 -14.72
N LEU A 144 -4.41 3.95 -14.47
CA LEU A 144 -4.83 2.99 -15.49
C LEU A 144 -5.66 3.64 -16.59
N ALA A 145 -6.55 4.57 -16.24
CA ALA A 145 -7.34 5.36 -17.19
C ALA A 145 -6.54 6.47 -17.90
N GLY A 146 -5.35 6.82 -17.41
CA GLY A 146 -4.58 7.97 -17.91
C GLY A 146 -5.15 9.32 -17.48
N ASP A 147 -5.99 9.35 -16.45
CA ASP A 147 -6.57 10.58 -15.90
C ASP A 147 -5.60 11.21 -14.88
N GLN A 148 -4.65 11.99 -15.39
CA GLN A 148 -3.62 12.65 -14.58
C GLN A 148 -4.22 13.61 -13.54
N LYS A 149 -5.36 14.25 -13.84
CA LYS A 149 -6.01 15.16 -12.88
C LYS A 149 -6.57 14.36 -11.71
N ALA A 150 -7.32 13.29 -11.99
CA ALA A 150 -7.85 12.43 -10.94
C ALA A 150 -6.74 11.75 -10.11
N ALA A 151 -5.61 11.41 -10.74
CA ALA A 151 -4.44 10.89 -10.02
C ALA A 151 -3.87 11.90 -9.03
N LYS A 152 -3.67 13.17 -9.44
CA LYS A 152 -3.22 14.25 -8.55
C LYS A 152 -4.21 14.54 -7.42
N ASP A 153 -5.51 14.57 -7.74
CA ASP A 153 -6.56 14.76 -6.74
C ASP A 153 -6.58 13.60 -5.72
N ALA A 154 -6.27 12.37 -6.15
CA ALA A 154 -6.15 11.22 -5.26
C ALA A 154 -4.89 11.26 -4.39
N ILE A 155 -3.75 11.72 -4.91
CA ILE A 155 -2.52 11.94 -4.12
C ILE A 155 -2.76 12.99 -3.04
N ALA A 156 -3.33 14.14 -3.38
CA ALA A 156 -3.64 15.18 -2.38
C ALA A 156 -4.56 14.68 -1.25
N LYS A 157 -5.52 13.78 -1.58
CA LYS A 157 -6.36 13.13 -0.57
C LYS A 157 -5.57 12.13 0.29
N LEU A 158 -4.61 11.42 -0.28
CA LEU A 158 -3.74 10.52 0.47
C LEU A 158 -2.83 11.29 1.42
N GLU A 159 -2.21 12.38 0.98
CA GLU A 159 -1.41 13.29 1.83
C GLU A 159 -2.24 13.82 3.00
N HIS A 160 -3.49 14.21 2.75
CA HIS A 160 -4.39 14.67 3.81
C HIS A 160 -4.69 13.56 4.83
N ILE A 161 -5.00 12.34 4.37
CA ILE A 161 -5.21 11.18 5.26
C ILE A 161 -3.95 10.84 6.06
N GLU A 162 -2.78 10.91 5.43
CA GLU A 162 -1.50 10.68 6.08
C GLU A 162 -1.25 11.70 7.20
N HIS A 163 -1.45 12.99 6.91
CA HIS A 163 -1.28 14.06 7.90
C HIS A 163 -2.21 13.86 9.11
N GLU A 164 -3.51 13.63 8.87
CA GLU A 164 -4.47 13.35 9.95
C GLU A 164 -4.09 12.11 10.77
N GLY A 165 -3.52 11.11 10.10
CA GLY A 165 -3.02 9.90 10.75
C GLY A 165 -1.78 10.13 11.58
N HIS A 166 -0.80 10.86 11.07
CA HIS A 166 0.42 11.21 11.81
C HIS A 166 0.11 12.05 13.04
N ASP A 167 -0.76 13.06 12.92
CA ASP A 167 -1.16 13.90 14.06
C ASP A 167 -1.82 13.09 15.18
N THR A 168 -2.58 12.06 14.82
CA THR A 168 -3.36 11.28 15.79
C THR A 168 -2.60 10.07 16.33
N PHE A 169 -1.77 9.42 15.52
CA PHE A 169 -1.27 8.07 15.78
C PHE A 169 0.25 7.95 15.88
N LYS A 170 1.03 8.98 15.53
CA LYS A 170 2.49 8.91 15.64
C LYS A 170 2.91 8.81 17.11
N SER A 171 3.89 7.94 17.38
CA SER A 171 4.41 7.74 18.73
C SER A 171 5.58 8.67 19.02
N ASP A 172 5.53 9.40 20.13
CA ASP A 172 6.57 10.33 20.62
C ASP A 172 7.97 9.68 20.76
N ASP A 173 8.04 8.34 20.88
CA ASP A 173 9.30 7.59 20.93
C ASP A 173 10.12 7.71 19.62
N GLU A 174 9.47 8.07 18.50
CA GLU A 174 10.14 8.31 17.21
C GLU A 174 10.77 9.71 17.13
N GLU A 175 10.15 10.73 17.75
CA GLU A 175 10.70 12.10 17.77
C GLU A 175 12.03 12.17 18.54
N LYS A 176 12.13 11.48 19.68
CA LYS A 176 13.35 11.52 20.53
C LYS A 176 14.57 10.82 19.92
N LYS A 177 14.41 9.98 18.89
CA LYS A 177 15.54 9.30 18.22
C LYS A 177 16.12 10.10 17.05
N GLY A 178 15.40 11.09 16.52
CA GLY A 178 15.87 11.96 15.43
C GLY A 178 16.96 12.94 15.86
N ASP A 179 16.88 13.47 17.09
CA ASP A 179 17.76 14.55 17.56
C ASP A 179 19.14 14.10 18.06
N LYS A 180 19.41 12.80 18.19
CA LYS A 180 20.68 12.29 18.75
C LYS A 180 21.78 12.02 17.70
N LYS A 181 21.58 12.35 16.42
CA LYS A 181 22.55 12.06 15.35
C LYS A 181 23.52 13.22 15.03
N GLY A 182 23.54 14.26 15.86
CA GLY A 182 24.24 15.52 15.59
C GLY A 182 25.50 15.82 16.40
N ASP A 183 26.04 14.89 17.21
CA ASP A 183 27.27 15.16 17.96
C ASP A 183 28.33 14.10 17.65
N LYS A 184 28.99 14.29 16.50
CA LYS A 184 30.21 13.56 16.16
C LYS A 184 31.37 14.42 16.64
N PRO A 185 32.11 14.03 17.70
CA PRO A 185 33.23 14.83 18.15
C PRO A 185 34.28 14.88 17.04
N ALA A 186 34.71 16.11 16.70
CA ALA A 186 35.83 16.33 15.80
C ALA A 186 37.08 15.71 16.42
N SER A 187 37.62 14.68 15.79
CA SER A 187 38.96 14.18 16.12
C SER A 187 39.99 15.13 15.52
N ASN A 188 40.85 15.69 16.37
CA ASN A 188 42.11 16.34 16.01
C ASN A 188 43.10 15.35 15.37
#